data_AF-A0A1M6GIE9-F1
#
_entry.id   AF-A0A1M6GIE9-F1
#
_cell.length_a   1.000
_cell.length_b   1.000
_cell.length_c   1.000
_cell.angle_alpha   90.00
_cell.angle_beta   90.00
_cell.angle_gamma   90.00
#
_symmetry.space_group_name_H-M   'P 1'
#
loop_
_entity.id
_entity.type
_entity.pdbx_description
1 polymer ?
#
loop_
_entity_poly.entity_id
_entity_poly.type
_entity_poly.pdbx_seq_one_letter_code
_entity_poly.pdbx_strand_id
1 'polypeptide(L)'
;MEDLKSRVAYLQGLSAGMDLEKESKEGRLLSSIIDVLGDFASSFNELQEAQEQLEDYLESIDEDLYSLEDEIYDDRPGMDDDDYMEVECPRCGEIVCFDRDIVDDEDVIEVTCPNCDEVVFVNDDTYASADEPELLEGRAEAEHEDDL
;
A
#
# COMPACT_ATOMS: atom_id res chain seq x y z
N MET A 1 28.42 -0.68 17.23
CA MET A 1 29.17 0.19 16.29
C MET A 1 30.45 0.83 16.84
N GLU A 2 30.78 0.73 18.15
CA GLU A 2 32.13 1.10 18.66
C GLU A 2 33.28 0.39 17.92
N ASP A 3 32.97 -0.73 17.25
CA ASP A 3 33.93 -1.58 16.57
C ASP A 3 34.66 -0.89 15.40
N LEU A 4 33.99 -0.10 14.53
CA LEU A 4 34.67 0.45 13.35
C LEU A 4 35.66 1.57 13.72
N LYS A 5 35.22 2.54 14.53
CA LYS A 5 36.06 3.66 14.97
C LYS A 5 37.21 3.17 15.85
N SER A 6 36.96 2.21 16.75
CA SER A 6 38.01 1.59 17.58
C SER A 6 38.99 0.76 16.74
N ARG A 7 38.53 0.03 15.72
CA ARG A 7 39.40 -0.71 14.81
C ARG A 7 40.26 0.20 13.94
N VAL A 8 39.73 1.32 13.46
CA VAL A 8 40.53 2.31 12.74
C VAL A 8 41.56 2.97 13.67
N ALA A 9 41.16 3.34 14.89
CA ALA A 9 42.09 3.86 15.90
C ALA A 9 43.20 2.85 16.25
N TYR A 10 42.86 1.56 16.32
CA TYR A 10 43.83 0.48 16.50
C TYR A 10 44.81 0.39 15.32
N LEU A 11 44.32 0.46 14.08
CA LEU A 11 45.17 0.48 12.88
C LEU A 11 46.09 1.71 12.83
N GLN A 12 45.58 2.88 13.22
CA GLN A 12 46.38 4.10 13.36
C GLN A 12 47.49 3.90 14.39
N GLY A 13 47.18 3.36 15.57
CA GLY A 13 48.15 3.06 16.62
C GLY A 13 49.19 2.02 16.19
N LEU A 14 48.75 0.96 15.52
CA LEU A 14 49.63 -0.07 14.97
C LEU A 14 50.57 0.52 13.91
N SER A 15 50.06 1.34 13.00
CA SER A 15 50.87 2.00 11.97
C SER A 15 51.90 2.99 12.53
N ALA A 16 51.60 3.61 13.67
CA ALA A 16 52.52 4.52 14.37
C ALA A 16 53.62 3.77 15.14
N GLY A 17 53.35 2.54 15.58
CA GLY A 17 54.30 1.67 16.27
C GLY A 17 55.12 0.76 15.35
N MET A 18 54.67 0.57 14.10
CA MET A 18 55.47 -0.06 13.06
C MET A 18 56.48 0.96 12.53
N ASP A 19 57.74 0.54 12.39
CA ASP A 19 58.84 1.33 11.80
C ASP A 19 58.65 1.47 10.27
N LEU A 20 57.45 1.90 9.86
CA LEU A 20 57.11 2.15 8.47
C LEU A 20 57.89 3.38 8.03
N GLU A 21 58.76 3.20 7.04
CA GLU A 21 59.37 4.34 6.34
C GLU A 21 58.26 5.16 5.68
N LYS A 22 57.83 6.24 6.34
CA LYS A 22 56.76 7.13 5.85
C LYS A 22 57.10 7.83 4.54
N GLU A 23 58.37 7.82 4.14
CA GLU A 23 58.86 8.32 2.85
C GLU A 23 58.79 7.27 1.73
N SER A 24 58.66 5.98 2.07
CA SER A 24 58.46 4.91 1.08
C SER A 24 57.09 5.05 0.40
N LYS A 25 56.99 4.60 -0.85
CA LYS A 25 55.73 4.68 -1.61
C LYS A 25 54.63 3.86 -0.93
N GLU A 26 55.02 2.72 -0.37
CA GLU A 26 54.19 1.77 0.35
C GLU A 26 53.70 2.35 1.68
N GLY A 27 54.59 3.01 2.44
CA GLY A 27 54.25 3.67 3.71
C GLY A 27 53.26 4.82 3.51
N ARG A 28 53.46 5.66 2.49
CA ARG A 28 52.53 6.74 2.13
C ARG A 28 51.16 6.20 1.74
N LEU A 29 51.11 5.14 0.93
CA LEU A 29 49.86 4.51 0.53
C LEU A 29 49.09 3.95 1.73
N LEU A 30 49.76 3.21 2.61
CA LEU A 30 49.14 2.61 3.79
C LEU A 30 48.62 3.67 4.76
N SER A 31 49.37 4.74 5.00
CA SER A 31 48.89 5.87 5.81
C SER A 31 47.65 6.52 5.19
N SER A 32 47.66 6.80 3.89
CA SER A 32 46.50 7.38 3.22
C SER A 32 45.27 6.47 3.25
N ILE A 33 45.43 5.15 3.17
CA ILE A 33 44.33 4.20 3.31
C ILE A 33 43.73 4.27 4.71
N ILE A 34 44.57 4.28 5.75
CA ILE A 34 44.12 4.36 7.15
C ILE A 34 43.39 5.68 7.42
N ASP A 35 43.85 6.79 6.84
CA ASP A 35 43.18 8.09 6.95
C ASP A 35 41.79 8.06 6.32
N VAL A 36 41.66 7.54 5.09
CA VAL A 36 40.37 7.38 4.41
C VAL A 36 39.42 6.47 5.19
N LEU A 37 39.93 5.40 5.81
CA LEU A 37 39.13 4.56 6.70
C LEU A 37 38.66 5.31 7.95
N GLY A 38 39.43 6.28 8.44
CA GLY A 38 39.04 7.18 9.54
C GLY A 38 37.91 8.13 9.16
N ASP A 39 38.00 8.71 7.97
CA ASP A 39 36.94 9.57 7.42
C ASP A 39 35.67 8.77 7.17
N PHE A 40 35.80 7.55 6.65
CA PHE A 40 34.68 6.63 6.45
C PHE A 40 34.02 6.25 7.76
N ALA A 41 34.81 5.90 8.79
CA ALA A 41 34.26 5.55 10.10
C ALA A 41 33.49 6.71 10.75
N SER A 42 33.96 7.95 10.54
CA SER A 42 33.28 9.16 11.03
C SER A 42 31.97 9.41 10.28
N SER A 43 32.03 9.40 8.94
CA SER A 43 30.85 9.60 8.08
C SER A 43 29.79 8.53 8.30
N PHE A 44 30.20 7.28 8.54
CA PHE A 44 29.28 6.18 8.83
C PHE A 44 28.57 6.37 10.17
N ASN A 45 29.27 6.88 11.19
CA ASN A 45 28.66 7.18 12.49
C ASN A 45 27.64 8.31 12.38
N GLU A 46 27.95 9.38 11.65
CA GLU A 46 27.00 10.47 11.36
C GLU A 46 25.76 9.98 10.61
N LEU A 47 25.94 9.07 9.64
CA LEU A 47 24.83 8.46 8.90
C LEU A 47 23.93 7.64 9.82
N GLN A 48 24.51 6.90 10.75
CA GLN A 48 23.74 6.10 11.70
C GLN A 48 22.95 7.00 12.67
N GLU A 49 23.57 8.06 13.21
CA GLU A 49 22.87 9.04 14.05
C GLU A 49 21.69 9.69 13.31
N ALA A 50 21.86 9.97 12.01
CA ALA A 50 20.76 10.47 11.18
C ALA A 50 19.66 9.43 10.94
N GLN A 51 20.02 8.14 10.84
CA GLN A 51 19.03 7.06 10.69
C GLN A 51 18.25 6.80 11.98
N GLU A 52 18.91 6.86 13.14
CA GLU A 52 18.25 6.79 14.45
C GLU A 52 17.24 7.95 14.60
N GLN A 53 17.63 9.18 14.24
CA GLN A 53 16.70 10.33 14.25
C GLN A 53 15.52 10.16 13.29
N LEU A 54 15.73 9.52 12.14
CA LEU A 54 14.65 9.23 11.20
C LEU A 54 13.70 8.16 11.75
N GLU A 55 14.23 7.16 12.45
CA GLU A 55 13.43 6.13 13.12
C GLU A 55 12.53 6.75 14.19
N ASP A 56 13.09 7.61 15.05
CA ASP A 56 12.32 8.37 16.05
C ASP A 56 11.20 9.22 15.40
N TYR A 57 11.52 9.87 14.27
CA TYR A 57 10.54 10.66 13.53
C TYR A 57 9.42 9.79 12.94
N LEU A 58 9.75 8.62 12.40
CA LEU A 58 8.76 7.68 11.87
C LEU A 58 7.87 7.11 12.97
N GLU A 59 8.43 6.81 14.15
CA GLU A 59 7.67 6.38 15.32
C GLU A 59 6.69 7.48 15.76
N SER A 60 7.09 8.75 15.72
CA SER A 60 6.17 9.86 16.03
C SER A 60 5.02 9.99 15.03
N ILE A 61 5.27 9.72 13.73
CA ILE A 61 4.21 9.70 12.73
C ILE A 61 3.25 8.53 12.98
N ASP A 62 3.79 7.36 13.32
CA ASP A 62 2.98 6.17 13.62
C ASP A 62 2.05 6.41 14.82
N GLU A 63 2.57 7.02 15.88
CA GLU A 63 1.78 7.39 17.07
C GLU A 63 0.69 8.42 16.75
N ASP A 64 1.00 9.44 15.93
CA ASP A 64 0.04 10.44 15.48
C ASP A 64 -1.07 9.79 14.62
N LEU A 65 -0.71 8.88 13.71
CA LEU A 65 -1.66 8.16 12.86
C LEU A 65 -2.54 7.22 13.69
N TYR A 66 -1.98 6.52 14.66
CA TYR A 66 -2.74 5.67 15.57
C TYR A 66 -3.76 6.48 16.38
N SER A 67 -3.36 7.66 16.86
CA SER A 67 -4.26 8.57 17.58
C SER A 67 -5.38 9.09 16.68
N LEU A 68 -5.07 9.40 15.42
CA LEU A 68 -6.07 9.79 14.42
C LEU A 68 -7.02 8.64 14.09
N GLU A 69 -6.51 7.41 14.01
CA GLU A 69 -7.31 6.21 13.78
C GLU A 69 -8.32 6.03 14.92
N ASP A 70 -7.86 6.12 16.16
CA ASP A 70 -8.72 6.06 17.35
C ASP A 70 -9.80 7.15 17.31
N GLU A 71 -9.44 8.41 17.00
CA GLU A 71 -10.42 9.51 16.93
C GLU A 71 -11.46 9.33 15.81
N ILE A 72 -11.06 8.81 14.65
CA ILE A 72 -11.95 8.72 13.47
C ILE A 72 -12.76 7.42 13.45
N TYR A 73 -12.14 6.30 13.82
CA TYR A 73 -12.72 4.97 13.71
C TYR A 73 -13.35 4.50 15.03
N ASP A 74 -12.85 4.90 16.21
CA ASP A 74 -13.45 4.46 17.50
C ASP A 74 -14.77 5.22 17.82
N ASP A 75 -14.94 6.46 17.31
CA ASP A 75 -16.22 7.20 17.35
C ASP A 75 -17.22 6.73 16.25
N ARG A 76 -16.81 5.80 15.37
CA ARG A 76 -17.67 5.10 14.40
C ARG A 76 -17.51 3.58 14.50
N PRO A 77 -17.94 2.97 15.63
CA PRO A 77 -17.90 1.53 15.83
C PRO A 77 -18.90 0.88 14.88
N GLY A 78 -18.46 0.56 13.66
CA GLY A 78 -19.34 0.07 12.60
C GLY A 78 -18.72 0.10 11.22
N MET A 79 -17.78 1.01 10.93
CA MET A 79 -17.04 1.11 9.66
C MET A 79 -16.02 -0.03 9.50
N ASP A 80 -16.46 -1.26 9.71
CA ASP A 80 -15.89 -2.46 9.12
C ASP A 80 -16.08 -2.34 7.59
N ASP A 81 -15.26 -3.00 6.79
CA ASP A 81 -15.44 -3.09 5.32
C ASP A 81 -16.83 -3.68 4.92
N ASP A 82 -17.67 -4.05 5.91
CA ASP A 82 -19.03 -4.53 5.77
C ASP A 82 -20.10 -3.43 5.61
N ASP A 83 -19.81 -2.15 5.89
CA ASP A 83 -20.75 -1.02 5.73
C ASP A 83 -20.83 -0.50 4.29
N TYR A 84 -19.86 -0.86 3.44
CA TYR A 84 -19.79 -0.46 2.04
C TYR A 84 -19.80 -1.67 1.10
N MET A 85 -20.45 -1.53 -0.04
CA MET A 85 -20.43 -2.48 -1.14
C MET A 85 -19.56 -1.95 -2.29
N GLU A 86 -18.64 -2.79 -2.77
CA GLU A 86 -17.83 -2.51 -3.95
C GLU A 86 -18.35 -3.27 -5.18
N VAL A 87 -18.61 -2.55 -6.28
CA VAL A 87 -19.05 -3.12 -7.56
C VAL A 87 -18.21 -2.56 -8.70
N GLU A 88 -17.70 -3.44 -9.56
CA GLU A 88 -16.98 -3.03 -10.77
C GLU A 88 -17.97 -2.53 -11.83
N CYS A 89 -17.77 -1.31 -12.34
CA CYS A 89 -18.60 -0.77 -13.41
C CYS A 89 -18.37 -1.56 -14.72
N PRO A 90 -19.43 -2.15 -15.34
CA PRO A 90 -19.28 -2.98 -16.53
C PRO A 90 -18.81 -2.20 -17.77
N ARG A 91 -18.94 -0.86 -17.75
CA ARG A 91 -18.61 0.01 -18.89
C ARG A 91 -17.19 0.56 -18.84
N CYS A 92 -16.71 0.96 -17.67
CA CYS A 92 -15.41 1.62 -17.53
C CYS A 92 -14.39 0.85 -16.68
N GLY A 93 -14.80 -0.20 -15.96
CA GLY A 93 -13.94 -1.00 -15.10
C GLY A 93 -13.50 -0.30 -13.80
N GLU A 94 -14.09 0.85 -13.49
CA GLU A 94 -13.86 1.54 -12.22
C GLU A 94 -14.64 0.87 -11.09
N ILE A 95 -14.03 0.78 -9.91
CA ILE A 95 -14.68 0.24 -8.71
C ILE A 95 -15.56 1.34 -8.12
N VAL A 96 -16.87 1.09 -8.04
CA VAL A 96 -17.84 1.99 -7.41
C VAL A 96 -18.13 1.46 -6.01
N CYS A 97 -17.97 2.32 -5.01
CA CYS A 97 -18.19 2.02 -3.59
C CYS A 97 -19.40 2.82 -3.08
N PHE A 98 -20.37 2.15 -2.45
CA PHE A 98 -21.60 2.76 -1.92
C PHE A 98 -22.07 2.09 -0.63
N ASP A 99 -22.86 2.79 0.19
CA ASP A 99 -23.34 2.28 1.49
C ASP A 99 -24.23 1.04 1.30
N ARG A 100 -24.01 0.01 2.12
CA ARG A 100 -24.76 -1.26 2.06
C ARG A 100 -26.24 -1.09 2.44
N ASP A 101 -26.58 -0.05 3.18
CA ASP A 101 -27.96 0.31 3.52
C ASP A 101 -28.85 0.48 2.26
N ILE A 102 -28.24 0.83 1.12
CA ILE A 102 -28.95 0.96 -0.17
C ILE A 102 -29.56 -0.39 -0.63
N VAL A 103 -29.04 -1.52 -0.16
CA VAL A 103 -29.49 -2.89 -0.52
C VAL A 103 -30.72 -3.33 0.27
N ASP A 104 -30.99 -2.72 1.43
CA ASP A 104 -32.15 -3.08 2.26
C ASP A 104 -33.18 -1.94 2.33
N ASP A 105 -33.02 -0.89 1.50
CA ASP A 105 -33.92 0.26 1.47
C ASP A 105 -35.31 -0.11 0.90
N GLU A 106 -36.35 0.53 1.43
CA GLU A 106 -37.74 0.33 0.97
C GLU A 106 -38.00 1.05 -0.36
N ASP A 107 -37.22 2.09 -0.68
CA ASP A 107 -37.30 2.82 -1.94
C ASP A 107 -36.38 2.21 -3.01
N VAL A 108 -36.81 2.27 -4.28
CA VAL A 108 -35.98 1.80 -5.41
C VAL A 108 -34.87 2.81 -5.68
N ILE A 109 -33.63 2.41 -5.35
CA ILE A 109 -32.42 3.22 -5.55
C ILE A 109 -31.58 2.61 -6.67
N GLU A 110 -31.17 3.45 -7.63
CA GLU A 110 -30.23 3.11 -8.69
C GLU A 110 -28.88 3.75 -8.40
N VAL A 111 -27.83 2.94 -8.27
CA VAL A 111 -26.46 3.41 -8.09
C VAL A 111 -25.82 3.60 -9.45
N THR A 112 -25.34 4.81 -9.73
CA THR A 112 -24.67 5.15 -11.00
C THR A 112 -23.17 5.33 -10.81
N CYS A 113 -22.39 4.88 -11.79
CA CYS A 113 -20.95 5.10 -11.82
C CYS A 113 -20.60 6.59 -12.00
N PRO A 114 -19.82 7.22 -11.11
CA PRO A 114 -19.48 8.65 -11.19
C PRO A 114 -18.56 9.01 -12.38
N ASN A 115 -17.94 8.01 -13.02
CA ASN A 115 -17.04 8.22 -14.15
C ASN A 115 -17.77 8.19 -15.51
N CYS A 116 -18.86 7.43 -15.63
CA CYS A 116 -19.48 7.16 -16.92
C CYS A 116 -21.01 7.16 -16.93
N ASP A 117 -21.63 7.49 -15.79
CA ASP A 117 -23.08 7.58 -15.54
C ASP A 117 -23.87 6.30 -15.82
N GLU A 118 -23.19 5.15 -15.96
CA GLU A 118 -23.83 3.84 -16.14
C GLU A 118 -24.39 3.33 -14.80
N VAL A 119 -25.58 2.72 -14.82
CA VAL A 119 -26.15 2.09 -13.61
C VAL A 119 -25.37 0.81 -13.29
N VAL A 120 -24.85 0.73 -12.07
CA VAL A 120 -24.03 -0.40 -11.61
C VAL A 120 -24.77 -1.32 -10.63
N PHE A 121 -25.81 -0.82 -9.97
CA PHE A 121 -26.62 -1.60 -9.01
C PHE A 121 -28.04 -1.02 -8.89
N VAL A 122 -29.03 -1.88 -8.65
CA VAL A 122 -30.43 -1.50 -8.40
C VAL A 122 -30.98 -2.38 -7.29
N ASN A 123 -31.64 -1.77 -6.30
CA ASN A 123 -32.16 -2.49 -5.12
C ASN A 123 -33.60 -3.06 -5.26
N ASP A 124 -33.99 -3.51 -6.45
CA ASP A 124 -35.36 -3.99 -6.67
C ASP A 124 -35.36 -5.43 -7.20
N ASP A 125 -35.88 -6.36 -6.39
CA ASP A 125 -36.07 -7.78 -6.72
C ASP A 125 -37.09 -8.01 -7.85
N THR A 126 -37.84 -6.98 -8.26
CA THR A 126 -38.81 -7.06 -9.35
C THR A 126 -38.27 -6.63 -10.71
N TYR A 127 -37.01 -6.21 -10.80
CA TYR A 127 -36.33 -6.01 -12.08
C TYR A 127 -35.93 -7.36 -12.71
N ALA A 128 -36.88 -7.96 -13.42
CA ALA A 128 -36.55 -8.89 -14.48
C ALA A 128 -35.74 -8.12 -15.53
N SER A 129 -34.45 -8.40 -15.61
CA SER A 129 -33.61 -7.87 -16.69
C SER A 129 -34.28 -8.16 -18.03
N ALA A 130 -34.30 -7.16 -18.92
CA ALA A 130 -34.91 -7.23 -20.24
C ALA A 130 -34.24 -8.23 -21.21
N ASP A 131 -33.41 -9.15 -20.69
CA ASP A 131 -32.80 -10.28 -21.40
C ASP A 131 -33.60 -11.59 -21.26
N GLU A 132 -34.67 -11.63 -20.44
CA GLU A 132 -35.62 -12.73 -20.53
C GLU A 132 -36.53 -12.53 -21.75
N PRO A 133 -36.52 -13.45 -22.76
CA PRO A 133 -37.38 -13.30 -23.92
C PRO A 133 -38.84 -13.43 -23.49
N GLU A 134 -39.61 -12.34 -23.60
CA GLU A 134 -41.05 -12.35 -23.38
C GLU A 134 -41.71 -13.43 -24.27
N LEU A 135 -42.24 -14.48 -23.65
CA LEU A 135 -43.08 -15.46 -24.33
C LEU A 135 -44.42 -14.81 -24.68
N LEU A 136 -44.55 -14.34 -25.91
CA LEU A 136 -45.82 -13.86 -26.47
C LEU A 136 -46.84 -15.02 -26.53
N GLU A 137 -47.75 -15.05 -25.57
CA GLU A 137 -48.96 -15.87 -25.62
C GLU A 137 -49.86 -15.39 -26.76
N GLY A 138 -50.04 -16.24 -27.79
CA GLY A 138 -51.17 -16.10 -28.71
C GLY A 138 -50.84 -16.27 -30.19
N ARG A 139 -50.52 -17.49 -30.62
CA ARG A 139 -50.94 -17.94 -31.97
C ARG A 139 -51.36 -19.41 -31.93
N ALA A 140 -52.61 -19.61 -32.33
CA ALA A 140 -53.36 -20.85 -32.30
C ALA A 140 -52.71 -22.01 -33.10
N GLU A 141 -53.07 -23.21 -32.64
CA GLU A 141 -52.77 -24.55 -33.16
C GLU A 141 -52.77 -24.66 -34.69
N ALA A 142 -51.77 -25.36 -35.22
CA ALA A 142 -51.91 -26.20 -36.40
C ALA A 142 -50.99 -27.43 -36.24
N GLU A 143 -51.65 -28.58 -36.19
CA GLU A 143 -51.15 -29.94 -36.09
C GLU A 143 -50.07 -30.26 -37.14
N HIS A 144 -49.05 -31.05 -36.76
CA HIS A 144 -48.79 -32.33 -37.41
C HIS A 144 -47.91 -33.21 -36.53
N GLU A 145 -48.47 -34.33 -36.08
CA GLU A 145 -47.74 -35.53 -35.70
C GLU A 145 -46.83 -35.96 -36.86
N ASP A 146 -45.58 -36.35 -36.58
CA ASP A 146 -44.93 -37.54 -37.17
C ASP A 146 -43.50 -37.66 -36.60
N ASP A 147 -43.35 -38.59 -35.66
CA ASP A 147 -42.46 -39.77 -35.74
C ASP A 147 -41.79 -40.16 -34.40
N LEU A 148 -42.31 -41.30 -33.89
CA LEU A 148 -41.81 -42.27 -32.89
C LEU A 148 -42.21 -42.11 -31.41
#